data_AF-A8RPA0-F1
#
_entry.id   AF-A8RPA0-F1
#
_cell.length_a   1.000
_cell.length_b   1.000
_cell.length_c   1.000
_cell.angle_alpha   90.00
_cell.angle_beta   90.00
_cell.angle_gamma   90.00
#
_symmetry.space_group_name_H-M   'P 1'
#
loop_
_entity.id
_entity.type
_entity.pdbx_description
1 polymer ?
#
loop_
_entity_poly.entity_id
_entity_poly.type
_entity_poly.pdbx_seq_one_letter_code
_entity_poly.pdbx_strand_id
1 'polypeptide(L)' 'MCQQIKPVSDNMKVVGTACTVDTKDGDNLPIHIAIYSCKPGYVIQLSNIGSVKKKGQNYLS' A
#
# COMPACT_ATOMS: atom_id res chain seq x y z
N MET A 1 7.63 -14.55 -6.05
CA MET A 1 7.72 -14.41 -4.57
C MET A 1 6.57 -13.51 -4.13
N CYS A 2 5.72 -13.92 -3.19
CA CYS A 2 4.71 -13.01 -2.63
C CYS A 2 5.42 -12.03 -1.69
N GLN A 3 5.09 -10.74 -1.78
CA GLN A 3 5.61 -9.75 -0.84
C GLN A 3 4.72 -9.77 0.40
N GLN A 4 5.32 -9.95 1.57
CA GLN A 4 4.58 -10.01 2.83
C GLN A 4 4.34 -8.58 3.34
N ILE A 5 3.08 -8.16 3.37
CA ILE A 5 2.66 -6.91 3.99
C ILE A 5 2.70 -7.11 5.51
N LYS A 6 3.47 -6.28 6.23
CA LYS A 6 3.54 -6.32 7.69
C LYS A 6 2.46 -5.43 8.31
N PRO A 7 1.82 -5.86 9.41
CA PRO A 7 0.87 -5.01 10.12
C PRO A 7 1.60 -3.86 10.83
N VAL A 8 0.88 -2.78 11.12
CA VAL A 8 1.38 -1.66 11.93
C VAL A 8 1.54 -2.07 13.40
N SER A 9 0.70 -3.00 13.88
CA SER A 9 0.77 -3.59 15.22
C SER A 9 0.19 -5.00 15.21
N ASP A 10 0.78 -5.92 15.96
CA ASP A 10 0.37 -7.34 16.01
C ASP A 10 -1.05 -7.55 16.56
N ASN A 11 -1.55 -6.59 17.34
CA ASN A 11 -2.88 -6.65 17.94
C ASN A 11 -3.96 -5.97 17.09
N MET A 12 -3.59 -5.37 15.96
CA MET A 12 -4.52 -4.62 15.11
C MET A 12 -5.18 -5.54 14.08
N LYS A 13 -6.52 -5.62 14.12
CA LYS A 13 -7.33 -6.34 13.13
C LYS A 13 -8.35 -5.38 12.52
N VAL A 14 -8.45 -5.37 11.20
CA VAL A 14 -9.39 -4.52 10.46
C VAL A 14 -10.13 -5.38 9.44
N VAL A 15 -11.44 -5.20 9.34
CA VAL A 15 -12.31 -5.86 8.37
C VAL A 15 -13.24 -4.81 7.77
N GLY A 16 -13.39 -4.83 6.45
CA GLY A 16 -14.28 -3.91 5.75
C GLY A 16 -14.28 -4.16 4.24
N THR A 17 -15.15 -3.43 3.54
CA THR A 17 -15.30 -3.53 2.08
C THR A 17 -14.05 -2.99 1.38
N ALA A 18 -13.47 -3.77 0.47
CA ALA A 18 -12.25 -3.36 -0.23
C ALA A 18 -12.52 -2.16 -1.16
N CYS A 19 -11.69 -1.12 -1.05
CA CYS A 19 -11.53 -0.05 -2.04
C CYS A 19 -10.14 -0.16 -2.64
N THR A 20 -10.05 -0.63 -3.88
CA THR A 20 -8.77 -0.76 -4.60
C THR A 20 -8.37 0.58 -5.20
N VAL A 21 -7.13 0.99 -4.97
CA VAL A 21 -6.56 2.23 -5.49
C VAL A 21 -5.24 1.90 -6.16
N ASP A 22 -5.15 2.20 -7.45
CA ASP A 22 -3.91 2.11 -8.19
C ASP A 22 -3.12 3.41 -8.06
N THR A 23 -1.84 3.27 -7.73
CA THR A 23 -0.90 4.39 -7.65
C THR A 23 0.34 4.12 -8.49
N LYS A 24 1.05 5.21 -8.83
CA LYS A 24 2.37 5.15 -9.46
C LYS A 24 3.43 5.54 -8.45
N ASP A 25 4.67 5.11 -8.67
CA ASP A 25 5.81 5.45 -7.82
C ASP A 25 5.95 6.97 -7.65
N GLY A 26 5.86 7.43 -6.39
CA GLY A 26 5.99 8.85 -6.05
C GLY A 26 4.71 9.68 -6.22
N ASP A 27 3.58 9.07 -6.61
CA ASP A 27 2.28 9.74 -6.72
C ASP A 27 1.31 9.29 -5.60
N ASN A 28 0.92 10.25 -4.77
CA ASN A 28 0.01 10.04 -3.64
C ASN A 28 -1.39 10.67 -3.86
N LEU A 29 -1.62 11.34 -4.99
CA LEU A 29 -2.91 11.98 -5.27
C LEU A 29 -4.09 10.98 -5.24
N PRO A 30 -3.97 9.76 -5.81
CA PRO A 30 -5.07 8.79 -5.75
C PRO A 30 -5.39 8.33 -4.33
N ILE A 31 -4.38 8.28 -3.44
CA ILE A 31 -4.57 7.92 -2.02
C ILE A 31 -5.40 9.00 -1.32
N HIS A 32 -5.06 10.27 -1.53
CA HIS A 32 -5.80 11.39 -0.96
C HIS A 32 -7.27 11.33 -1.38
N ILE A 33 -7.53 11.18 -2.68
CA ILE A 33 -8.89 11.10 -3.23
C ILE A 33 -9.64 9.90 -2.62
N ALA A 34 -9.00 8.75 -2.49
CA ALA A 34 -9.63 7.56 -1.93
C ALA A 34 -10.06 7.74 -0.47
N ILE A 35 -9.22 8.38 0.36
CA ILE A 35 -9.55 8.66 1.76
C ILE A 35 -10.83 9.50 1.89
N TYR A 36 -11.00 10.51 1.03
CA TYR A 36 -12.19 11.39 1.06
C TYR A 36 -13.41 10.80 0.35
N SER A 37 -13.22 9.88 -0.59
CA SER A 37 -14.30 9.28 -1.36
C SER A 37 -14.88 8.01 -0.69
N CYS A 38 -14.09 7.35 0.15
CA CYS A 38 -14.52 6.15 0.86
C CYS A 38 -15.58 6.45 1.91
N LYS A 39 -16.40 5.44 2.19
CA LYS A 39 -17.42 5.48 3.23
C LYS A 39 -16.93 4.73 4.48
N PRO A 40 -17.48 5.01 5.66
CA PRO A 40 -17.22 4.21 6.85
C PRO A 40 -17.43 2.71 6.59
N GLY A 41 -16.53 1.87 7.11
CA GLY A 41 -16.56 0.42 6.90
C GLY A 41 -15.79 -0.08 5.67
N TYR A 42 -15.14 0.80 4.91
CA TYR A 42 -14.24 0.42 3.82
C TYR A 42 -12.79 0.24 4.29
N VAL A 43 -12.06 -0.66 3.62
CA VAL A 43 -10.61 -0.87 3.76
C VAL A 43 -9.95 -0.53 2.43
N ILE A 44 -9.01 0.40 2.44
CA ILE A 44 -8.30 0.82 1.24
C ILE A 44 -7.15 -0.16 0.96
N GLN A 45 -7.17 -0.76 -0.23
CA GLN A 45 -6.10 -1.60 -0.75
C GLN A 45 -5.33 -0.82 -1.80
N LEU A 46 -4.05 -0.56 -1.55
CA LEU A 46 -3.16 0.13 -2.48
C LEU A 46 -2.41 -0.90 -3.35
N SER A 47 -2.56 -0.79 -4.67
CA SER A 47 -1.71 -1.46 -5.65
C SER A 47 -0.80 -0.43 -6.30
N ASN A 48 0.51 -0.61 -6.16
CA ASN A 48 1.46 0.20 -6.90
C ASN A 48 1.81 -0.52 -8.20
N ILE A 49 1.53 0.12 -9.34
CA ILE A 49 1.98 -0.32 -10.66
C ILE A 49 3.37 0.30 -10.88
N GLY A 50 4.36 -0.17 -10.13
CA GLY A 50 5.69 0.43 -10.02
C GLY A 50 6.76 -0.60 -9.74
N SER A 51 7.90 -0.45 -10.42
CA SER A 51 8.97 -1.46 -10.46
C SER A 51 9.70 -1.50 -9.12
N VAL A 52 9.90 -2.70 -8.55
CA VAL A 52 10.68 -2.90 -7.32
C VAL A 52 12.07 -2.28 -7.48
N LYS A 53 12.30 -1.08 -6.94
CA LYS A 53 13.65 -0.54 -6.78
C LYS A 53 14.34 -1.33 -5.69
N LYS A 54 15.13 -2.34 -6.09
CA LYS A 54 16.10 -2.98 -5.19
C LYS A 54 17.05 -1.90 -4.68
N LYS A 55 16.91 -1.50 -3.40
CA LYS A 55 17.93 -0.72 -2.70
C LYS A 55 19.23 -1.55 -2.75
N GLY A 56 20.30 -0.94 -3.23
CA GLY A 56 21.55 -1.60 -3.60
C GLY A 56 22.08 -2.60 -2.56
N GLN A 57 22.36 -3.81 -3.03
CA GLN A 57 23.47 -4.58 -2.51
C GLN A 57 24.75 -3.84 -2.90
N ASN A 58 25.38 -3.16 -1.95
CA ASN A 58 26.80 -2.78 -2.04
C ASN A 58 27.39 -2.95 -0.64
N TYR A 59 27.63 -4.21 -0.27
CA TYR A 59 28.69 -4.57 0.65
C TYR A 59 29.67 -5.42 -0.16
N LEU A 60 30.96 -5.07 -0.08
CA LEU A 60 32.15 -5.75 -0.64
C LEU A 60 32.56 -5.36 -2.06
N SER A 61 33.46 -4.38 -2.18
CA SER A 61 34.87 -4.55 -2.61
C SER A 61 35.65 -3.27 -2.30
#